data_AF-A0A1Y4BLP0-F1
#
_entry.id   AF-A0A1Y4BLP0-F1
#
_cell.length_a   1.000
_cell.length_b   1.000
_cell.length_c   1.000
_cell.angle_alpha   90.00
_cell.angle_beta   90.00
_cell.angle_gamma   90.00
#
_symmetry.space_group_name_H-M   'P 1'
#
loop_
_entity.id
_entity.type
_entity.pdbx_description
1 polymer ?
#
loop_
_entity_poly.entity_id
_entity_poly.type
_entity_poly.pdbx_seq_one_letter_code
_entity_poly.pdbx_strand_id
1 'polypeptide(L)'
;MSDATFRALDIDKRDEAVILGTYLLSGPCADGTVRQRVTAGLRLVDGSWKIDLAHFSNEWSMSETAGEKAPEGTRRLQLRSEDGLVFVDPDDLIYAESAGKRCVLHLTDRTVTVSALLGELCDLLPGQFVRAGRFYTVNVGYVQSVGREGIAFTTGETIPVPARRAREIQAEISAAITRHFG
;
A
#
# COMPACT_ATOMS: atom_id res chain seq x y z
N MET A 1 27.51 -6.24 0.58
CA MET A 1 26.33 -5.36 0.45
C MET A 1 25.33 -5.85 1.48
N SER A 2 24.68 -4.98 2.26
CA SER A 2 23.79 -5.42 3.34
C SER A 2 22.55 -6.11 2.77
N ASP A 3 22.15 -7.22 3.38
CA ASP A 3 20.93 -7.98 3.04
C ASP A 3 19.64 -7.25 3.44
N ALA A 4 19.75 -6.02 3.92
CA ALA A 4 18.65 -5.13 4.22
C ALA A 4 19.00 -3.67 3.89
N THR A 5 18.01 -2.91 3.46
CA THR A 5 18.07 -1.48 3.19
C THR A 5 16.84 -0.82 3.80
N PHE A 6 17.02 0.24 4.61
CA PHE A 6 15.93 0.98 5.22
C PHE A 6 16.12 2.48 5.00
N ARG A 7 15.02 3.21 4.87
CA ARG A 7 14.99 4.66 4.84
C ARG A 7 13.77 5.20 5.58
N ALA A 8 13.96 6.27 6.33
CA ALA A 8 12.83 7.02 6.89
C ALA A 8 12.21 7.90 5.80
N LEU A 9 10.88 7.97 5.77
CA LEU A 9 10.17 9.04 5.08
C LEU A 9 10.10 10.26 5.99
N ASP A 10 10.29 11.44 5.38
CA ASP A 10 10.06 12.70 6.07
C ASP A 10 8.55 12.87 6.24
N ILE A 11 8.11 12.84 7.49
CA ILE A 11 6.72 13.10 7.86
C ILE A 11 6.77 14.28 8.83
N ASP A 12 5.91 15.28 8.63
CA ASP A 12 5.90 16.55 9.39
C ASP A 12 5.30 16.37 10.81
N LYS A 13 5.81 15.37 11.54
CA LYS A 13 5.41 14.99 12.90
C LYS A 13 6.66 14.56 13.67
N ARG A 14 6.84 15.09 14.89
CA ARG A 14 8.07 14.87 15.68
C ARG A 14 8.14 13.54 16.43
N ASP A 15 6.99 12.96 16.72
CA ASP A 15 6.80 11.77 17.56
C ASP A 15 6.29 10.56 16.77
N GLU A 16 6.18 10.70 15.46
CA GLU A 16 5.86 9.62 14.52
C GLU A 16 7.00 9.51 13.49
N ALA A 17 7.21 8.32 12.94
CA ALA A 17 8.15 8.11 11.84
C ALA A 17 7.66 6.97 10.95
N VAL A 18 8.02 6.99 9.68
CA VAL A 18 7.73 5.89 8.76
C VAL A 18 9.02 5.39 8.16
N ILE A 19 9.26 4.10 8.32
CA ILE A 19 10.43 3.42 7.78
C ILE A 19 9.97 2.52 6.64
N LEU A 20 10.50 2.79 5.46
CA LEU A 20 10.45 1.87 4.34
C LEU A 20 11.70 1.03 4.34
N GLY A 21 11.59 -0.24 4.03
CA GLY A 21 12.76 -1.07 3.85
C GLY A 21 12.54 -2.26 2.96
N THR A 22 13.66 -2.86 2.59
CA THR A 22 13.72 -4.19 2.00
C THR A 22 14.70 -5.03 2.79
N TYR A 23 14.42 -6.32 2.93
CA TYR A 23 15.32 -7.26 3.56
C TYR A 23 15.15 -8.66 2.97
N LEU A 24 16.16 -9.49 3.04
CA LEU A 24 16.05 -10.90 2.65
C LEU A 24 15.50 -11.72 3.81
N LEU A 25 14.38 -12.41 3.57
CA LEU A 25 13.78 -13.37 4.48
C LEU A 25 14.10 -14.78 3.99
N SER A 26 14.70 -15.59 4.85
CA SER A 26 14.92 -17.03 4.63
C SER A 26 14.32 -17.80 5.79
N GLY A 27 13.60 -18.88 5.53
CA GLY A 27 12.99 -19.68 6.58
C GLY A 27 12.23 -20.88 6.04
N PRO A 28 11.84 -21.83 6.90
CA PRO A 28 11.18 -23.08 6.49
C PRO A 28 9.82 -22.88 5.82
N CYS A 29 9.23 -21.68 5.92
CA CYS A 29 7.97 -21.30 5.27
C CYS A 29 8.15 -20.51 3.96
N ALA A 30 9.38 -20.15 3.61
CA ALA A 30 9.71 -19.48 2.35
C ALA A 30 10.51 -20.46 1.48
N ASP A 31 10.07 -20.69 0.25
CA ASP A 31 10.85 -21.49 -0.69
C ASP A 31 12.11 -20.70 -1.10
N GLY A 32 13.24 -21.02 -0.47
CA GLY A 32 14.50 -20.30 -0.61
C GLY A 32 14.55 -18.96 0.13
N THR A 33 15.16 -17.96 -0.51
CA THR A 33 15.32 -16.61 0.03
C THR A 33 14.41 -15.65 -0.73
N VAL A 34 13.46 -15.06 -0.02
CA VAL A 34 12.51 -14.08 -0.58
C VAL A 34 12.93 -12.69 -0.14
N ARG A 35 12.99 -11.75 -1.08
CA ARG A 35 13.16 -10.34 -0.73
C ARG A 35 11.83 -9.80 -0.26
N GLN A 36 11.77 -9.32 0.97
CA GLN A 36 10.62 -8.67 1.56
C GLN A 36 10.74 -7.16 1.45
N ARG A 37 9.62 -6.47 1.25
CA ARG A 37 9.45 -5.04 1.53
C ARG A 37 8.72 -4.87 2.84
N VAL A 38 9.04 -3.80 3.55
CA VAL A 38 8.33 -3.40 4.77
C VAL A 38 8.05 -1.90 4.73
N THR A 39 6.84 -1.53 5.13
CA THR A 39 6.46 -0.16 5.51
C THR A 39 6.06 -0.20 6.97
N ALA A 40 6.91 0.31 7.86
CA ALA A 40 6.67 0.35 9.29
C ALA A 40 6.33 1.78 9.73
N GLY A 41 5.18 1.97 10.36
CA GLY A 41 4.87 3.14 11.17
C GLY A 41 5.48 2.97 12.57
N LEU A 42 6.10 4.02 13.08
CA LEU A 42 6.70 4.07 14.40
C LEU A 42 6.17 5.27 15.18
N ARG A 43 6.05 5.10 16.49
CA ARG A 43 5.69 6.14 17.44
C ARG A 43 6.68 6.20 18.60
N LEU A 44 7.04 7.40 19.02
CA LEU A 44 7.86 7.61 20.21
C LEU A 44 6.98 7.51 21.47
N VAL A 45 7.21 6.48 22.27
CA VAL A 45 6.47 6.22 23.52
C VAL A 45 7.47 6.11 24.65
N ASP A 46 7.34 6.98 25.66
CA ASP A 46 8.23 7.05 26.82
C ASP A 46 9.72 7.11 26.44
N GLY A 47 10.04 7.90 25.41
CA GLY A 47 11.41 8.06 24.90
C GLY A 47 11.94 6.89 24.06
N SER A 48 11.11 5.90 23.74
CA SER A 48 11.47 4.75 22.91
C SER A 48 10.58 4.64 21.67
N TRP A 49 11.19 4.48 20.48
CA TRP A 49 10.45 4.24 19.25
C TRP A 49 9.86 2.83 19.26
N LYS A 50 8.55 2.73 19.03
CA LYS A 50 7.82 1.46 18.91
C LYS A 50 7.17 1.39 17.54
N ILE A 51 7.22 0.23 16.91
CA ILE A 51 6.42 -0.05 15.71
C ILE A 51 4.97 -0.16 16.18
N ASP A 52 4.11 0.72 15.67
CA ASP A 52 2.66 0.66 15.96
C ASP A 52 1.90 -0.13 14.90
N LEU A 53 2.39 -0.13 13.66
CA LEU A 53 1.89 -0.93 12.56
C LEU A 53 3.01 -1.18 11.53
N ALA A 54 3.07 -2.39 10.97
CA ALA A 54 3.98 -2.71 9.88
C ALA A 54 3.25 -3.51 8.80
N HIS A 55 3.37 -3.04 7.56
CA HIS A 55 2.96 -3.76 6.38
C HIS A 55 4.17 -4.46 5.76
N PHE A 56 4.01 -5.73 5.40
CA PHE A 56 5.05 -6.56 4.81
C PHE A 56 4.55 -7.16 3.50
N SER A 57 5.35 -7.03 2.44
CA SER A 57 5.06 -7.63 1.14
C SER A 57 6.28 -8.35 0.57
N ASN A 58 6.05 -9.24 -0.39
CA ASN A 58 7.13 -10.02 -1.02
C ASN A 58 7.46 -9.44 -2.40
N GLU A 59 8.75 -9.32 -2.72
CA GLU A 59 9.20 -9.20 -4.10
C GLU A 59 9.27 -10.59 -4.72
N TRP A 60 8.20 -10.98 -5.42
CA TRP A 60 8.24 -12.20 -6.21
C TRP A 60 9.13 -11.98 -7.43
N SER A 61 10.26 -12.69 -7.47
CA SER A 61 11.04 -12.81 -8.70
C SER A 61 10.30 -13.80 -9.60
N MET A 62 9.95 -13.40 -10.83
CA MET A 62 9.52 -14.36 -11.85
C MET A 62 10.68 -15.33 -12.09
N SER A 63 10.59 -16.55 -11.57
CA SER A 63 11.39 -17.65 -12.09
C SER A 63 10.70 -18.19 -13.34
N GLU A 64 11.27 -17.91 -14.51
CA GLU A 64 10.97 -18.66 -15.73
C GLU A 64 11.47 -20.09 -15.56
N THR A 65 10.63 -20.98 -15.02
CA THR A 65 10.75 -22.40 -15.31
C THR A 65 9.36 -23.01 -15.36
N ALA A 66 9.12 -23.72 -16.45
CA ALA A 66 7.83 -24.14 -16.95
C ALA A 66 7.05 -25.05 -15.99
N GLY A 67 5.73 -24.88 -15.97
CA GLY A 67 4.82 -26.01 -15.80
C GLY A 67 4.05 -26.15 -14.49
N GLU A 68 4.25 -25.28 -13.50
CA GLU A 68 3.39 -25.25 -12.32
C GLU A 68 2.60 -23.94 -12.29
N LYS A 69 1.28 -24.04 -12.10
CA LYS A 69 0.41 -22.88 -11.92
C LYS A 69 1.00 -22.04 -10.80
N ALA A 70 1.52 -20.86 -11.17
CA ALA A 70 1.89 -19.85 -10.20
C ALA A 70 0.75 -19.72 -9.17
N PRO A 71 1.05 -19.60 -7.86
CA PRO A 71 0.03 -19.17 -6.92
C PRO A 71 -0.60 -17.89 -7.47
N GLU A 72 -1.87 -17.64 -7.16
CA GLU A 72 -2.70 -16.54 -7.64
C GLU A 72 -2.19 -15.16 -7.13
N GLY A 73 -0.90 -14.90 -7.37
CA GLY A 73 -0.08 -13.83 -6.85
C GLY A 73 -0.13 -12.65 -7.80
N THR A 74 -0.48 -11.53 -7.20
CA THR A 74 -0.60 -10.16 -7.68
C THR A 74 0.06 -9.88 -9.04
N ARG A 75 -0.74 -9.93 -10.12
CA ARG A 75 -0.31 -9.48 -11.45
C ARG A 75 -0.04 -7.97 -11.40
N ARG A 76 1.19 -7.55 -11.68
CA ARG A 76 1.53 -6.12 -11.82
C ARG A 76 0.59 -5.44 -12.82
N LEU A 77 0.05 -4.29 -12.42
CA LEU A 77 -0.80 -3.46 -13.24
C LEU A 77 0.04 -2.69 -14.25
N GLN A 78 -0.22 -2.92 -15.53
CA GLN A 78 0.38 -2.14 -16.61
C GLN A 78 -0.51 -0.93 -16.89
N LEU A 79 -0.01 0.27 -16.56
CA LEU A 79 -0.74 1.53 -16.69
C LEU A 79 0.02 2.48 -17.62
N ARG A 80 -0.69 3.43 -18.23
CA ARG A 80 -0.08 4.45 -19.09
C ARG A 80 0.11 5.75 -18.31
N SER A 81 1.33 6.24 -18.22
CA SER A 81 1.70 7.57 -17.70
C SER A 81 2.01 8.53 -18.85
N GLU A 82 2.36 9.79 -18.54
CA GLU A 82 2.85 10.75 -19.54
C GLU A 82 4.18 10.30 -20.16
N ASP A 83 5.06 9.68 -19.36
CA ASP A 83 6.40 9.22 -19.79
C ASP A 83 6.40 7.83 -20.44
N GLY A 84 5.23 7.22 -20.61
CA GLY A 84 5.07 5.89 -21.21
C GLY A 84 4.42 4.87 -20.27
N LEU A 85 4.74 3.60 -20.46
CA LEU A 85 4.16 2.51 -19.66
C LEU A 85 4.82 2.43 -18.28
N VAL A 86 4.00 2.34 -17.24
CA VAL A 86 4.43 2.07 -15.87
C VAL A 86 3.83 0.74 -15.40
N PHE A 87 4.63 -0.04 -14.68
CA PHE A 87 4.18 -1.27 -14.04
C PHE A 87 4.10 -1.02 -12.54
N VAL A 88 2.92 -1.24 -11.98
CA VAL A 88 2.62 -1.01 -10.57
C VAL A 88 2.30 -2.33 -9.92
N ASP A 89 2.97 -2.61 -8.80
CA ASP A 89 2.57 -3.67 -7.91
C ASP A 89 1.42 -3.15 -7.02
N PRO A 90 0.22 -3.77 -7.03
CA PRO A 90 -0.85 -3.37 -6.13
C PRO A 90 -0.46 -3.36 -4.65
N ASP A 91 0.50 -4.19 -4.24
CA ASP A 91 0.95 -4.21 -2.84
C ASP A 91 1.80 -2.98 -2.47
N ASP A 92 2.39 -2.31 -3.47
CA ASP A 92 3.11 -1.04 -3.27
C ASP A 92 2.17 0.18 -3.33
N LEU A 93 0.91 0.01 -3.74
CA LEU A 93 -0.06 1.10 -3.87
C LEU A 93 -0.82 1.33 -2.55
N ILE A 94 -0.58 2.49 -1.93
CA ILE A 94 -1.20 2.92 -0.67
C ILE A 94 -2.62 3.40 -0.94
N TYR A 95 -2.75 4.38 -1.85
CA TYR A 95 -4.03 4.87 -2.32
C TYR A 95 -3.90 5.49 -3.72
N ALA A 96 -5.01 5.66 -4.40
CA ALA A 96 -5.06 6.45 -5.62
C ALA A 96 -6.15 7.51 -5.52
N GLU A 97 -5.87 8.68 -6.07
CA GLU A 97 -6.80 9.79 -6.15
C GLU A 97 -7.10 10.19 -7.59
N SER A 98 -8.33 10.63 -7.85
CA SER A 98 -8.71 11.11 -9.17
C SER A 98 -8.22 12.55 -9.38
N ALA A 99 -7.57 12.80 -10.51
CA ALA A 99 -7.13 14.10 -10.98
C ALA A 99 -7.70 14.37 -12.38
N GLY A 100 -8.97 14.76 -12.46
CA GLY A 100 -9.67 14.98 -13.73
C GLY A 100 -9.86 13.69 -14.52
N LYS A 101 -9.21 13.58 -15.69
CA LYS A 101 -9.23 12.37 -16.55
C LYS A 101 -8.06 11.41 -16.27
N ARG A 102 -7.41 11.57 -15.13
CA ARG A 102 -6.22 10.84 -14.71
C ARG A 102 -6.37 10.39 -13.26
N CYS A 103 -5.49 9.51 -12.82
CA CYS A 103 -5.30 9.19 -11.42
C CYS A 103 -3.87 9.50 -10.99
N VAL A 104 -3.72 9.94 -9.75
CA VAL A 104 -2.43 10.02 -9.06
C VAL A 104 -2.36 8.82 -8.14
N LEU A 105 -1.33 8.00 -8.35
CA LEU A 105 -1.03 6.80 -7.57
C LEU A 105 0.01 7.16 -6.52
N HIS A 106 -0.33 6.96 -5.25
CA HIS A 106 0.58 7.15 -4.13
C HIS A 106 1.13 5.78 -3.73
N LEU A 107 2.35 5.50 -4.22
CA LEU A 107 3.06 4.25 -3.95
C LEU A 107 3.98 4.45 -2.74
N THR A 108 4.43 3.36 -2.14
CA THR A 108 5.37 3.39 -1.01
C THR A 108 6.64 4.17 -1.31
N ASP A 109 7.14 4.13 -2.56
CA ASP A 109 8.42 4.73 -2.91
C ASP A 109 8.34 6.05 -3.69
N ARG A 110 7.19 6.35 -4.31
CA ARG A 110 7.00 7.49 -5.22
C ARG A 110 5.52 7.76 -5.51
N THR A 111 5.26 8.88 -6.17
CA THR A 111 3.94 9.19 -6.74
C THR A 111 3.99 9.11 -8.26
N VAL A 112 2.98 8.53 -8.91
CA VAL A 112 2.89 8.42 -10.38
C VAL A 112 1.53 8.88 -10.88
N THR A 113 1.52 9.72 -11.91
CA THR A 113 0.27 10.08 -12.61
C THR A 113 0.01 9.12 -13.77
N VAL A 114 -1.18 8.53 -13.81
CA VAL A 114 -1.62 7.61 -14.87
C VAL A 114 -2.85 8.13 -15.60
N SER A 115 -2.88 7.90 -16.91
CA SER A 115 -3.97 8.20 -17.84
C SER A 115 -5.08 7.15 -17.73
N ALA A 116 -5.65 6.98 -16.54
CA ALA A 116 -6.81 6.12 -16.28
C ALA A 116 -7.82 6.86 -15.39
N LEU A 117 -9.10 6.60 -15.59
CA LEU A 117 -10.13 7.06 -14.66
C LEU A 117 -10.10 6.21 -13.38
N LEU A 118 -10.46 6.81 -12.25
CA LEU A 118 -10.41 6.10 -10.97
C LEU A 118 -11.37 4.92 -10.93
N GLY A 119 -12.48 4.96 -11.69
CA GLY A 119 -13.38 3.81 -11.86
C GLY A 119 -12.70 2.63 -12.55
N GLU A 120 -12.10 2.88 -13.71
CA GLU A 120 -11.35 1.88 -14.49
C GLU A 120 -10.20 1.30 -13.67
N LEU A 121 -9.52 2.13 -12.87
CA LEU A 121 -8.46 1.67 -11.98
C LEU A 121 -9.01 0.72 -10.91
N CYS A 122 -10.17 1.01 -10.30
CA CYS A 122 -10.78 0.13 -9.30
C CYS A 122 -11.15 -1.25 -9.86
N ASP A 123 -11.56 -1.33 -11.12
CA ASP A 123 -11.89 -2.62 -11.77
C ASP A 123 -10.66 -3.52 -11.95
N LEU A 124 -9.46 -2.91 -11.99
CA LEU A 124 -8.18 -3.61 -12.09
C LEU A 124 -7.57 -3.95 -10.73
N LEU A 125 -8.02 -3.29 -9.66
CA LEU A 125 -7.41 -3.41 -8.34
C LEU A 125 -7.90 -4.66 -7.59
N PRO A 126 -7.03 -5.33 -6.83
CA PRO A 126 -7.42 -6.45 -5.97
C PRO A 126 -8.46 -6.07 -4.90
N GLY A 127 -9.10 -7.07 -4.31
CA GLY A 127 -10.14 -6.87 -3.29
C GLY A 127 -9.68 -6.18 -1.99
N GLN A 128 -8.36 -6.03 -1.78
CA GLN A 128 -7.79 -5.21 -0.68
C GLN A 128 -8.03 -3.70 -0.88
N PHE A 129 -8.52 -3.27 -2.04
CA PHE A 129 -8.82 -1.87 -2.32
C PHE A 129 -10.30 -1.54 -2.04
N VAL A 130 -10.53 -0.49 -1.26
CA VAL A 130 -11.87 0.02 -0.93
C VAL A 130 -12.06 1.41 -1.50
N ARG A 131 -13.24 1.65 -2.09
CA ARG A 131 -13.57 2.95 -2.67
C ARG A 131 -14.00 3.95 -1.59
N ALA A 132 -13.06 4.78 -1.14
CA ALA A 132 -13.30 5.89 -0.21
C ALA A 132 -13.91 7.13 -0.88
N GLY A 133 -14.99 6.91 -1.64
CA GLY A 133 -15.78 7.94 -2.31
C GLY A 133 -15.38 8.29 -3.74
N ARG A 134 -15.83 9.46 -4.23
CA ARG A 134 -15.69 9.76 -5.68
C ARG A 134 -14.24 9.97 -6.09
N PHE A 135 -13.41 10.43 -5.15
CA PHE A 135 -12.06 10.87 -5.42
C PHE A 135 -10.97 9.89 -5.01
N TYR A 136 -11.26 8.86 -4.20
CA TYR A 136 -10.22 8.02 -3.61
C TYR A 136 -10.57 6.53 -3.67
N THR A 137 -9.54 5.71 -3.87
CA THR A 137 -9.54 4.28 -3.56
C THR A 137 -8.33 3.98 -2.69
N VAL A 138 -8.50 3.20 -1.63
CA VAL A 138 -7.48 2.99 -0.59
C VAL A 138 -7.16 1.52 -0.45
N ASN A 139 -5.89 1.17 -0.29
CA ASN A 139 -5.47 -0.17 0.11
C ASN A 139 -5.63 -0.32 1.62
N VAL A 140 -6.50 -1.22 2.06
CA VAL A 140 -6.81 -1.41 3.48
C VAL A 140 -5.61 -1.90 4.29
N GLY A 141 -4.62 -2.52 3.65
CA GLY A 141 -3.37 -2.93 4.29
C GLY A 141 -2.50 -1.77 4.80
N TYR A 142 -2.74 -0.55 4.31
CA TYR A 142 -2.04 0.67 4.75
C TYR A 142 -2.91 1.56 5.64
N VAL A 143 -4.19 1.23 5.86
CA VAL A 143 -5.08 2.06 6.69
C VAL A 143 -4.73 1.88 8.17
N GLN A 144 -4.31 2.95 8.82
CA GLN A 144 -4.04 2.98 10.26
C GLN A 144 -5.30 3.33 11.05
N SER A 145 -6.08 4.33 10.60
CA SER A 145 -7.35 4.67 11.24
C SER A 145 -8.32 5.39 10.31
N VAL A 146 -9.60 5.35 10.64
CA VAL A 146 -10.67 6.12 9.99
C VAL A 146 -11.36 6.95 11.05
N GLY A 147 -11.40 8.27 10.88
CA GLY A 147 -11.88 9.20 11.91
C GLY A 147 -12.48 10.48 11.35
N ARG A 148 -12.55 11.52 12.20
CA ARG A 148 -13.08 12.84 11.83
C ARG A 148 -12.23 13.55 10.78
N GLU A 149 -10.92 13.42 10.88
CA GLU A 149 -9.96 14.05 9.97
C GLU A 149 -9.85 13.30 8.62
N GLY A 150 -10.39 12.08 8.53
CA GLY A 150 -10.40 11.26 7.32
C GLY A 150 -9.80 9.87 7.54
N ILE A 151 -9.09 9.37 6.53
CA ILE A 151 -8.37 8.08 6.58
C ILE A 151 -6.89 8.39 6.76
N ALA A 152 -6.32 7.94 7.87
CA ALA A 152 -4.88 8.02 8.13
C ALA A 152 -4.21 6.72 7.70
N PHE A 153 -3.06 6.84 7.03
CA PHE A 153 -2.26 5.72 6.55
C PHE A 153 -1.07 5.45 7.46
N THR A 154 -0.47 4.26 7.35
CA THR A 154 0.81 3.92 7.97
C THR A 154 1.95 4.81 7.51
N THR A 155 1.81 5.52 6.39
CA THR A 155 2.79 6.51 5.91
C THR A 155 2.68 7.86 6.63
N GLY A 156 1.76 8.03 7.57
CA GLY A 156 1.51 9.29 8.27
C GLY A 156 0.65 10.28 7.46
N GLU A 157 0.47 10.03 6.17
CA GLU A 157 -0.45 10.78 5.31
C GLU A 157 -1.91 10.57 5.73
N THR A 158 -2.73 11.59 5.49
CA THR A 158 -4.17 11.54 5.76
C THR A 158 -4.94 12.10 4.58
N ILE A 159 -5.91 11.34 4.08
CA ILE A 159 -6.83 11.83 3.05
C ILE A 159 -8.17 12.22 3.67
N PRO A 160 -8.77 13.34 3.24
CA PRO A 160 -10.03 13.80 3.78
C PRO A 160 -11.18 12.92 3.30
N VAL A 161 -12.03 12.51 4.24
CA VAL A 161 -13.27 11.81 3.95
C VAL A 161 -14.44 12.54 4.60
N PRO A 162 -15.57 12.76 3.89
CA PRO A 162 -16.73 13.41 4.48
C PRO A 162 -17.20 12.67 5.73
N ALA A 163 -17.35 13.38 6.87
CA ALA A 163 -17.71 12.78 8.16
C ALA A 163 -18.97 11.90 8.12
N ARG A 164 -19.96 12.24 7.27
CA ARG A 164 -21.18 11.44 7.06
C ARG A 164 -20.89 10.03 6.52
N ARG A 165 -19.78 9.86 5.79
CA ARG A 165 -19.36 8.60 5.17
C ARG A 165 -18.27 7.86 5.95
N ALA A 166 -17.68 8.48 6.97
CA ALA A 166 -16.62 7.85 7.76
C ALA A 166 -17.05 6.49 8.35
N ARG A 167 -18.28 6.39 8.87
CA ARG A 167 -18.82 5.12 9.41
C ARG A 167 -19.03 4.04 8.35
N GLU A 168 -19.52 4.43 7.17
CA GLU A 168 -19.74 3.52 6.04
C GLU A 168 -18.39 2.97 5.55
N ILE A 169 -17.43 3.86 5.32
CA ILE A 169 -16.08 3.51 4.88
C ILE A 169 -15.35 2.67 5.92
N GLN A 170 -15.50 2.98 7.21
CA GLN A 170 -14.96 2.16 8.30
C GLN A 170 -15.51 0.72 8.27
N ALA A 171 -16.81 0.56 7.98
CA ALA A 171 -17.42 -0.75 7.85
C ALA A 171 -16.91 -1.51 6.60
N GLU A 172 -16.79 -0.82 5.45
CA GLU A 172 -16.23 -1.40 4.23
C GLU A 172 -14.77 -1.84 4.41
N ILE A 173 -13.94 -1.01 5.05
CA ILE A 173 -12.54 -1.31 5.37
C ILE A 173 -12.47 -2.51 6.31
N SER A 174 -13.28 -2.53 7.37
CA SER A 174 -13.32 -3.66 8.30
C SER A 174 -13.70 -4.97 7.60
N ALA A 175 -14.69 -4.93 6.71
CA ALA A 175 -15.12 -6.09 5.93
C ALA A 175 -14.04 -6.56 4.94
N ALA A 176 -13.32 -5.63 4.30
CA ALA A 176 -12.21 -5.96 3.41
C ALA A 176 -11.04 -6.58 4.18
N ILE A 177 -10.71 -6.07 5.37
CA ILE A 177 -9.67 -6.66 6.24
C ILE A 177 -10.03 -8.10 6.59
N THR A 178 -11.25 -8.37 7.05
CA THR A 178 -11.69 -9.74 7.37
C THR A 178 -11.65 -10.67 6.16
N ARG A 179 -11.92 -10.19 4.95
CA ARG A 179 -11.90 -11.02 3.74
C ARG A 179 -10.49 -11.38 3.27
N HIS A 180 -9.53 -10.47 3.46
CA HIS A 180 -8.22 -10.56 2.83
C HIS A 180 -7.06 -10.83 3.80
N PHE A 181 -7.23 -10.55 5.08
CA PHE A 181 -6.19 -10.70 6.11
C PHE A 181 -6.63 -11.46 7.36
N GLY A 182 -7.91 -11.85 7.45
CA GLY A 182 -8.47 -12.67 8.55
C GLY A 182 -8.61 -14.13 8.17
#